data_AF-A0A519UK92-F1
#
_entry.id   AF-A0A519UK92-F1
#
_cell.length_a   1.000
_cell.length_b   1.000
_cell.length_c   1.000
_cell.angle_alpha   90.00
_cell.angle_beta   90.00
_cell.angle_gamma   90.00
#
_symmetry.space_group_name_H-M   'P 1'
#
loop_
_entity.id
_entity.type
_entity.pdbx_description
1 polymer ?
#
loop_
_entity_poly.entity_id
_entity_poly.type
_entity_poly.pdbx_seq_one_letter_code
_entity_poly.pdbx_strand_id
1 'polypeptide(L)'
;MPEPSAAPSLQKTLTPLGLWAIAVGLVISGEYFGWNYGWEQAGPVGMLVATLVVTLLYITFILSFTELTTAIPQAGGPFAYAHRALGPWGGLVAGYATLVEFLFTPPAIALALGSYGHFLWPAVPVLGTALGCYVVFTLVNLRGMRESARFSLLVTVLAVAELLVFMGFMAPHFRVSNFLAHPVPLRLSGVLAALPFAIWFYLAIEGVAMVAEEVQEPRRTLPLGYGFGLGTLVLLALGVMVLTGGAVPDWRQLAHLDYPLPEALARVLGKASPWTKFFASIGLFGLVASFHGTIIGYSRQVFALARSGYLP
;
A
#
# COMPACT_ATOMS: atom_id res chain seq x y z
N MET A 1 -50.22 -5.67 1.02
CA MET A 1 -48.92 -5.70 0.31
C MET A 1 -47.86 -5.96 1.38
N PRO A 2 -47.01 -6.99 1.25
CA PRO A 2 -45.86 -7.11 2.13
C PRO A 2 -44.94 -5.92 1.89
N GLU A 3 -44.46 -5.26 2.95
CA GLU A 3 -43.43 -4.23 2.82
C GLU A 3 -42.21 -4.81 2.09
N PRO A 4 -41.55 -4.04 1.20
CA PRO A 4 -40.28 -4.46 0.65
C PRO A 4 -39.30 -4.65 1.81
N SER A 5 -38.86 -5.89 2.04
CA SER A 5 -37.79 -6.26 2.96
C SER A 5 -36.67 -5.22 2.84
N ALA A 6 -36.48 -4.41 3.88
CA ALA A 6 -35.39 -3.45 3.94
C ALA A 6 -34.09 -4.17 3.58
N ALA A 7 -33.42 -3.74 2.51
CA ALA A 7 -32.14 -4.31 2.14
C ALA A 7 -31.20 -4.24 3.36
N PRO A 8 -30.45 -5.31 3.67
CA PRO A 8 -29.59 -5.32 4.85
C PRO A 8 -28.65 -4.11 4.80
N SER A 9 -28.80 -3.19 5.76
CA SER A 9 -27.98 -1.99 5.85
C SER A 9 -26.72 -2.29 6.65
N LEU A 10 -25.56 -1.90 6.11
CA LEU A 10 -24.29 -2.02 6.82
C LEU A 10 -24.27 -1.10 8.03
N GLN A 11 -23.72 -1.57 9.15
CA GLN A 11 -23.59 -0.76 10.35
C GLN A 11 -22.51 0.30 10.15
N LYS A 12 -22.87 1.57 10.40
CA LYS A 12 -21.95 2.70 10.28
C LYS A 12 -21.03 2.78 11.51
N THR A 13 -19.91 2.07 11.47
CA THR A 13 -18.99 1.95 12.60
C THR A 13 -17.65 2.66 12.40
N LEU A 14 -17.32 3.09 11.17
CA LEU A 14 -15.99 3.63 10.86
C LEU A 14 -15.87 5.13 11.19
N THR A 15 -14.87 5.45 12.00
CA THR A 15 -14.47 6.80 12.41
C THR A 15 -13.32 7.31 11.52
N PRO A 16 -12.92 8.60 11.62
CA PRO A 16 -11.77 9.13 10.87
C PRO A 16 -10.48 8.34 11.09
N LEU A 17 -10.22 7.90 12.33
CA LEU A 17 -9.05 7.09 12.67
C LEU A 17 -9.13 5.69 12.03
N GLY A 18 -10.31 5.05 12.07
CA GLY A 18 -10.51 3.76 11.41
C GLY A 18 -10.33 3.87 9.90
N LEU A 19 -10.79 4.97 9.29
CA LEU A 19 -10.65 5.21 7.86
C LEU A 19 -9.19 5.50 7.47
N TRP A 20 -8.48 6.31 8.26
CA TRP A 20 -7.03 6.51 8.12
C TRP A 20 -6.27 5.18 8.17
N ALA A 21 -6.62 4.30 9.11
CA ALA A 21 -5.95 3.01 9.25
C ALA A 21 -6.20 2.08 8.06
N ILE A 22 -7.38 2.14 7.45
CA ILE A 22 -7.69 1.41 6.22
C ILE A 22 -6.91 2.02 5.05
N ALA A 23 -6.91 3.35 4.93
CA ALA A 23 -6.20 4.05 3.86
C ALA A 23 -4.70 3.74 3.86
N VAL A 24 -4.05 3.95 5.01
CA VAL A 24 -2.62 3.66 5.17
C VAL A 24 -2.38 2.15 5.13
N GLY A 25 -3.21 1.37 5.83
CA GLY A 25 -3.03 -0.08 5.94
C GLY A 25 -3.13 -0.83 4.61
N LEU A 26 -3.95 -0.36 3.66
CA LEU A 26 -3.99 -0.94 2.31
C LEU A 26 -2.68 -0.72 1.56
N VAL A 27 -2.08 0.46 1.74
CA VAL A 27 -0.97 0.96 0.92
C VAL A 27 0.40 0.64 1.51
N ILE A 28 0.52 0.56 2.84
CA ILE A 28 1.80 0.67 3.58
C ILE A 28 2.87 -0.37 3.17
N SER A 29 2.50 -1.54 2.62
CA SER A 29 3.47 -2.46 2.00
C SER A 29 4.33 -1.80 0.92
N GLY A 30 3.77 -0.78 0.27
CA GLY A 30 4.43 0.07 -0.71
C GLY A 30 5.67 0.78 -0.20
N GLU A 31 5.76 0.99 1.11
CA GLU A 31 6.92 1.58 1.78
C GLU A 31 8.05 0.57 2.02
N TYR A 32 7.71 -0.73 2.07
CA TYR A 32 8.65 -1.80 2.45
C TYR A 32 9.45 -2.37 1.30
N PHE A 33 8.93 -2.31 0.08
CA PHE A 33 9.58 -2.87 -1.12
C PHE A 33 8.91 -2.34 -2.39
N GLY A 34 9.42 -2.70 -3.57
CA GLY A 34 8.82 -2.39 -4.86
C GLY A 34 9.26 -1.04 -5.43
N TRP A 35 9.30 -0.01 -4.59
CA TRP A 35 9.78 1.32 -4.98
C TRP A 35 11.27 1.33 -5.37
N ASN A 36 12.07 0.48 -4.73
CA ASN A 36 13.52 0.38 -4.92
C ASN A 36 13.91 -0.10 -6.32
N TYR A 37 13.03 -0.82 -7.02
CA TYR A 37 13.21 -1.21 -8.42
C TYR A 37 13.31 0.01 -9.36
N GLY A 38 12.68 1.13 -9.00
CA GLY A 38 12.80 2.38 -9.77
C GLY A 38 14.21 2.97 -9.75
N TRP A 39 15.05 2.60 -8.78
CA TRP A 39 16.45 3.02 -8.77
C TRP A 39 17.26 2.40 -9.91
N GLU A 40 16.95 1.19 -10.34
CA GLU A 40 17.61 0.59 -11.52
C GLU A 40 17.37 1.45 -12.78
N GLN A 41 16.17 2.03 -12.88
CA GLN A 41 15.74 2.78 -14.06
C GLN A 41 16.27 4.21 -14.11
N ALA A 42 16.36 4.87 -12.95
CA ALA A 42 16.60 6.32 -12.89
C ALA A 42 17.59 6.76 -11.79
N GLY A 43 18.15 5.83 -11.01
CA GLY A 43 18.92 6.12 -9.80
C GLY A 43 18.10 6.82 -8.71
N PRO A 44 18.71 7.14 -7.55
CA PRO A 44 18.01 7.79 -6.45
C PRO A 44 17.42 9.16 -6.79
N VAL A 45 18.14 9.96 -7.57
CA VAL A 45 17.68 11.30 -7.99
C VAL A 45 16.52 11.21 -8.96
N GLY A 46 16.63 10.37 -10.00
CA GLY A 46 15.55 10.22 -10.98
C GLY A 46 14.31 9.56 -10.39
N MET A 47 14.48 8.59 -9.48
CA MET A 47 13.39 8.02 -8.70
C MET A 47 12.74 9.07 -7.80
N LEU A 48 13.51 9.94 -7.14
CA LEU A 48 12.94 11.05 -6.36
C LEU A 48 12.08 11.97 -7.22
N VAL A 49 12.53 12.31 -8.43
CA VAL A 49 11.72 13.10 -9.38
C VAL A 49 10.44 12.35 -9.75
N ALA A 50 10.52 11.05 -10.06
CA ALA A 50 9.36 10.22 -10.36
C ALA A 50 8.37 10.18 -9.18
N THR A 51 8.88 9.99 -7.96
CA THR A 51 8.09 10.00 -6.72
C THR A 51 7.40 11.34 -6.55
N LEU A 52 8.07 12.48 -6.72
CA LEU A 52 7.43 13.80 -6.59
C LEU A 52 6.32 14.03 -7.64
N VAL A 53 6.51 13.58 -8.87
CA VAL A 53 5.47 13.64 -9.92
C VAL A 53 4.28 12.78 -9.54
N VAL A 54 4.52 11.56 -9.07
CA VAL A 54 3.46 10.66 -8.61
C VAL A 54 2.78 11.18 -7.35
N THR A 55 3.50 11.76 -6.40
CA THR A 55 2.92 12.40 -5.21
C THR A 55 1.94 13.49 -5.63
N LEU A 56 2.31 14.35 -6.59
CA LEU A 56 1.41 15.39 -7.09
C LEU A 56 0.18 14.79 -7.78
N LEU A 57 0.36 13.72 -8.55
CA LEU A 57 -0.73 12.97 -9.16
C LEU A 57 -1.67 12.40 -8.10
N TYR A 58 -1.15 11.79 -7.03
CA TYR A 58 -1.97 11.21 -5.97
C TYR A 58 -2.66 12.25 -5.09
N ILE A 59 -2.04 13.42 -4.87
CA ILE A 59 -2.72 14.55 -4.22
C ILE A 59 -3.95 14.97 -5.02
N THR A 60 -3.80 15.20 -6.32
CA THR A 60 -4.94 15.61 -7.16
C THR A 60 -5.98 14.50 -7.28
N PHE A 61 -5.54 13.25 -7.46
CA PHE A 61 -6.40 12.07 -7.47
C PHE A 61 -7.22 11.94 -6.19
N ILE A 62 -6.61 11.97 -5.01
CA ILE A 62 -7.30 11.79 -3.73
C ILE A 62 -8.25 12.94 -3.42
N LEU A 63 -7.93 14.18 -3.80
CA LEU A 63 -8.86 15.30 -3.64
C LEU A 63 -10.13 15.06 -4.45
N SER A 64 -10.00 14.73 -5.74
CA SER A 64 -11.16 14.41 -6.60
C SER A 64 -11.88 13.13 -6.14
N PHE A 65 -11.15 12.11 -5.73
CA PHE A 65 -11.71 10.83 -5.29
C PHE A 65 -12.48 10.96 -3.97
N THR A 66 -12.04 11.86 -3.08
CA THR A 66 -12.74 12.21 -1.85
C THR A 66 -14.09 12.86 -2.15
N GLU A 67 -14.15 13.80 -3.11
CA GLU A 67 -15.41 14.41 -3.54
C GLU A 67 -16.38 13.37 -4.11
N LEU A 68 -15.89 12.45 -4.94
CA LEU A 68 -16.70 11.35 -5.50
C LEU A 68 -17.20 10.40 -4.39
N THR A 69 -16.33 10.01 -3.46
CA THR A 69 -16.69 9.09 -2.37
C THR A 69 -17.70 9.72 -1.41
N THR A 70 -17.60 11.03 -1.17
CA THR A 70 -18.57 11.75 -0.33
C THR A 70 -19.91 11.98 -1.03
N ALA A 71 -19.91 12.23 -2.35
CA ALA A 71 -21.12 12.41 -3.15
C ALA A 71 -21.85 11.09 -3.44
N ILE A 72 -21.12 10.00 -3.62
CA ILE A 72 -21.62 8.66 -3.95
C ILE A 72 -21.03 7.65 -2.96
N PRO A 73 -21.51 7.61 -1.70
CA PRO A 73 -20.98 6.72 -0.66
C PRO A 73 -21.54 5.29 -0.82
N GLN A 74 -21.29 4.67 -1.98
CA GLN A 74 -21.66 3.30 -2.30
C GLN A 74 -20.41 2.41 -2.34
N ALA A 75 -20.54 1.17 -1.90
CA ALA A 75 -19.44 0.19 -1.75
C ALA A 75 -18.95 -0.39 -3.09
N GLY A 76 -18.94 0.39 -4.17
CA GLY A 76 -18.46 0.00 -5.50
C GLY A 76 -17.22 0.76 -5.98
N GLY A 77 -16.69 1.70 -5.19
CA GLY A 77 -15.42 2.38 -5.47
C GLY A 77 -15.32 2.96 -6.90
N PRO A 78 -14.14 2.83 -7.55
CA PRO A 78 -13.92 3.35 -8.90
C PRO A 78 -14.94 2.86 -9.93
N PHE A 79 -15.38 1.60 -9.82
CA PHE A 79 -16.40 1.02 -10.71
C PHE A 79 -17.71 1.82 -10.64
N ALA A 80 -18.22 2.10 -9.43
CA ALA A 80 -19.48 2.82 -9.26
C ALA A 80 -19.40 4.26 -9.81
N TYR A 81 -18.26 4.92 -9.61
CA TYR A 81 -18.05 6.30 -10.08
C TYR A 81 -17.97 6.38 -11.60
N ALA A 82 -17.17 5.50 -12.21
CA ALA A 82 -17.04 5.44 -13.66
C ALA A 82 -18.33 4.99 -14.33
N HIS A 83 -19.06 4.04 -13.72
CA HIS A 83 -20.36 3.59 -14.23
C HIS A 83 -21.38 4.74 -14.23
N ARG A 84 -21.40 5.56 -13.18
CA ARG A 84 -22.32 6.71 -13.09
C ARG A 84 -21.97 7.85 -14.03
N ALA A 85 -20.68 8.09 -14.28
CA ALA A 85 -20.21 9.20 -15.12
C ALA A 85 -20.17 8.86 -16.62
N LEU A 86 -19.73 7.65 -16.96
CA LEU A 86 -19.40 7.22 -18.33
C LEU A 86 -20.25 6.03 -18.81
N GLY A 87 -21.23 5.61 -18.01
CA GLY A 87 -22.11 4.49 -18.33
C GLY A 87 -21.43 3.12 -18.23
N PRO A 88 -22.06 2.08 -18.80
CA PRO A 88 -21.62 0.70 -18.66
C PRO A 88 -20.16 0.44 -19.06
N TRP A 89 -19.70 1.04 -20.15
CA TRP A 89 -18.33 0.87 -20.64
C TRP A 89 -17.28 1.46 -19.70
N GLY A 90 -17.50 2.65 -19.15
CA GLY A 90 -16.58 3.24 -18.18
C GLY A 90 -16.55 2.43 -16.87
N GLY A 91 -17.72 1.97 -16.42
CA GLY A 91 -17.83 1.03 -15.30
C GLY A 91 -17.00 -0.22 -15.54
N LEU A 92 -17.18 -0.89 -16.68
CA LEU A 92 -16.41 -2.08 -17.07
C LEU A 92 -14.90 -1.83 -16.99
N VAL A 93 -14.39 -0.79 -17.65
CA VAL A 93 -12.95 -0.50 -17.71
C VAL A 93 -12.38 -0.23 -16.32
N ALA A 94 -12.99 0.67 -15.55
CA ALA A 94 -12.52 0.99 -14.20
C ALA A 94 -12.63 -0.22 -13.26
N GLY A 95 -13.72 -0.98 -13.38
CA GLY A 95 -13.97 -2.16 -12.58
C GLY A 95 -12.95 -3.27 -12.78
N TYR A 96 -12.64 -3.59 -14.03
CA TYR A 96 -11.63 -4.58 -14.38
C TYR A 96 -10.21 -4.08 -14.08
N ALA A 97 -9.89 -2.80 -14.30
CA ALA A 97 -8.59 -2.23 -13.93
C ALA A 97 -8.34 -2.37 -12.42
N THR A 98 -9.32 -1.99 -11.60
CA THR A 98 -9.27 -2.12 -10.13
C THR A 98 -9.20 -3.60 -9.73
N LEU A 99 -9.94 -4.48 -10.40
CA LEU A 99 -9.88 -5.92 -10.10
C LEU A 99 -8.49 -6.51 -10.36
N VAL A 100 -7.89 -6.17 -11.51
CA VAL A 100 -6.54 -6.64 -11.88
C VAL A 100 -5.52 -6.15 -10.86
N GLU A 101 -5.58 -4.88 -10.48
CA GLU A 101 -4.73 -4.31 -9.42
C GLU A 101 -4.85 -5.12 -8.12
N PHE A 102 -6.05 -5.23 -7.56
CA PHE A 102 -6.28 -5.93 -6.29
C PHE A 102 -6.03 -7.44 -6.38
N LEU A 103 -6.02 -8.04 -7.57
CA LEU A 103 -5.68 -9.45 -7.79
C LEU A 103 -4.17 -9.71 -7.77
N PHE A 104 -3.36 -8.81 -8.36
CA PHE A 104 -1.91 -8.99 -8.47
C PHE A 104 -1.12 -8.41 -7.28
N THR A 105 -1.69 -7.47 -6.54
CA THR A 105 -1.04 -6.90 -5.35
C THR A 105 -0.80 -7.94 -4.24
N PRO A 106 -1.76 -8.81 -3.84
CA PRO A 106 -1.52 -9.79 -2.78
C PRO A 106 -0.38 -10.78 -3.09
N PRO A 107 -0.29 -11.41 -4.27
CA PRO A 107 0.85 -12.27 -4.61
C PRO A 107 2.21 -11.57 -4.50
N ALA A 108 2.31 -10.30 -4.92
CA ALA A 108 3.54 -9.52 -4.79
C ALA A 108 3.92 -9.31 -3.31
N ILE A 109 2.97 -8.94 -2.47
CA ILE A 109 3.19 -8.77 -1.02
C ILE A 109 3.54 -10.11 -0.36
N ALA A 110 2.93 -11.22 -0.78
CA ALA A 110 3.24 -12.55 -0.26
C ALA A 110 4.68 -12.98 -0.58
N LEU A 111 5.18 -12.66 -1.77
CA LEU A 111 6.59 -12.88 -2.13
C LEU A 111 7.52 -12.04 -1.25
N ALA A 112 7.20 -10.76 -1.04
CA ALA A 112 7.97 -9.90 -0.13
C ALA A 112 7.97 -10.46 1.31
N LEU A 113 6.82 -10.90 1.84
CA LEU A 113 6.75 -11.59 3.13
C LEU A 113 7.69 -12.80 3.19
N GLY A 114 7.71 -13.60 2.11
CA GLY A 114 8.63 -14.72 1.97
C GLY A 114 10.09 -14.29 1.99
N SER A 115 10.43 -13.21 1.29
CA SER A 115 11.80 -12.69 1.20
C SER A 115 12.28 -12.05 2.50
N TYR A 116 11.41 -11.36 3.24
CA TYR A 116 11.69 -10.89 4.61
C TYR A 116 11.89 -12.08 5.57
N GLY A 117 11.07 -13.13 5.45
CA GLY A 117 11.23 -14.37 6.22
C GLY A 117 12.56 -15.07 5.91
N HIS A 118 12.94 -15.13 4.63
CA HIS A 118 14.22 -15.69 4.19
C HIS A 118 15.41 -14.87 4.70
N PHE A 119 15.30 -13.55 4.72
CA PHE A 119 16.33 -12.67 5.29
C PHE A 119 16.58 -12.97 6.77
N LEU A 120 15.52 -13.19 7.55
CA LEU A 120 15.61 -13.56 8.97
C LEU A 120 16.14 -14.99 9.17
N TRP A 121 15.64 -15.92 8.37
CA TRP A 121 15.96 -17.34 8.43
C TRP A 121 16.28 -17.88 7.04
N PRO A 122 17.56 -17.90 6.63
CA PRO A 122 17.96 -18.32 5.27
C PRO A 122 17.57 -19.75 4.88
N ALA A 123 17.27 -20.61 5.86
CA ALA A 123 16.77 -21.97 5.62
C ALA A 123 15.31 -21.99 5.13
N VAL A 124 14.57 -20.90 5.29
CA VAL A 124 13.15 -20.80 4.94
C VAL A 124 13.03 -20.39 3.46
N PRO A 125 12.36 -21.19 2.61
CA PRO A 125 12.21 -20.86 1.20
C PRO A 125 11.17 -19.75 0.99
N VAL A 126 11.52 -18.74 0.18
CA VAL A 126 10.65 -17.59 -0.14
C VAL A 126 9.28 -18.04 -0.65
N LEU A 127 9.24 -18.90 -1.67
CA LEU A 127 8.00 -19.36 -2.28
C LEU A 127 7.14 -20.18 -1.31
N GLY A 128 7.77 -21.02 -0.48
CA GLY A 128 7.06 -21.82 0.52
C GLY A 128 6.36 -20.95 1.56
N THR A 129 7.06 -19.93 2.06
CA THR A 129 6.48 -18.94 2.99
C THR A 129 5.38 -18.13 2.33
N ALA A 130 5.60 -17.63 1.10
CA ALA A 130 4.60 -16.86 0.36
C ALA A 130 3.29 -17.65 0.20
N LEU A 131 3.39 -18.90 -0.27
CA LEU A 131 2.23 -19.79 -0.42
C LEU A 131 1.56 -20.10 0.93
N GLY A 132 2.36 -20.36 1.97
CA GLY A 132 1.86 -20.62 3.31
C GLY A 132 1.09 -19.42 3.88
N CYS A 133 1.66 -18.22 3.80
CA CYS A 133 0.99 -16.97 4.17
C CYS A 133 -0.31 -16.80 3.37
N TYR A 134 -0.27 -16.99 2.05
CA TYR A 134 -1.45 -16.87 1.20
C TYR A 134 -2.59 -17.78 1.66
N VAL A 135 -2.31 -19.07 1.85
CA VAL A 135 -3.31 -20.04 2.33
C VAL A 135 -3.84 -19.66 3.70
N VAL A 136 -2.97 -19.31 4.65
CA VAL A 136 -3.37 -18.96 6.02
C VAL A 136 -4.27 -17.72 6.03
N PHE A 137 -3.88 -16.64 5.36
CA PHE A 137 -4.66 -15.42 5.35
C PHE A 137 -5.97 -15.57 4.55
N THR A 138 -5.98 -16.33 3.46
CA THR A 138 -7.23 -16.68 2.78
C THR A 138 -8.18 -17.44 3.74
N LEU A 139 -7.68 -18.43 4.47
CA LEU A 139 -8.48 -19.18 5.45
C LEU A 139 -8.98 -18.32 6.62
N VAL A 140 -8.19 -17.32 7.05
CA VAL A 140 -8.62 -16.34 8.05
C VAL A 140 -9.73 -15.46 7.49
N ASN A 141 -9.57 -14.97 6.26
CA ASN A 141 -10.57 -14.13 5.59
C ASN A 141 -11.91 -14.87 5.38
N LEU A 142 -11.88 -16.18 5.09
CA LEU A 142 -13.08 -17.01 4.93
C LEU A 142 -13.88 -17.19 6.24
N ARG A 143 -13.25 -17.11 7.42
CA ARG A 143 -13.92 -17.33 8.72
C ARG A 143 -14.77 -16.15 9.20
N GLY A 144 -14.85 -15.07 8.43
CA GLY A 144 -15.71 -13.94 8.71
C GLY A 144 -15.05 -12.92 9.64
N MET A 145 -14.99 -11.69 9.16
CA MET A 145 -14.14 -10.65 9.73
C MET A 145 -14.89 -9.61 10.56
N ARG A 146 -15.60 -10.02 11.61
CA ARG A 146 -16.16 -9.03 12.56
C ARG A 146 -15.08 -8.27 13.35
N GLU A 147 -13.87 -8.83 13.47
CA GLU A 147 -12.75 -8.21 14.21
C GLU A 147 -11.74 -7.43 13.34
N SER A 148 -11.96 -7.33 12.02
CA SER A 148 -10.91 -6.83 11.12
C SER A 148 -10.62 -5.34 11.24
N ALA A 149 -11.59 -4.48 11.56
CA ALA A 149 -11.32 -3.03 11.59
C ALA A 149 -10.36 -2.65 12.72
N ARG A 150 -10.50 -3.27 13.90
CA ARG A 150 -9.59 -3.06 15.05
C ARG A 150 -8.22 -3.67 14.80
N PHE A 151 -8.19 -4.85 14.20
CA PHE A 151 -6.95 -5.51 13.79
C PHE A 151 -6.17 -4.64 12.79
N SER A 152 -6.83 -4.18 11.72
CA SER A 152 -6.22 -3.28 10.73
C SER A 152 -5.70 -2.00 11.39
N LEU A 153 -6.46 -1.37 12.28
CA LEU A 153 -6.00 -0.20 13.03
C LEU A 153 -4.72 -0.49 13.83
N LEU A 154 -4.71 -1.56 14.62
CA LEU A 154 -3.55 -1.91 15.44
C LEU A 154 -2.31 -2.17 14.58
N VAL A 155 -2.44 -3.01 13.54
CA VAL A 155 -1.32 -3.38 12.68
C VAL A 155 -0.80 -2.19 11.88
N THR A 156 -1.69 -1.33 11.36
CA THR A 156 -1.30 -0.11 10.66
C THR A 156 -0.55 0.87 11.58
N VAL A 157 -1.02 1.10 12.81
CA VAL A 157 -0.31 1.97 13.77
C VAL A 157 1.08 1.43 14.08
N LEU A 158 1.20 0.11 14.27
CA LEU A 158 2.50 -0.53 14.51
C LEU A 158 3.44 -0.39 13.31
N ALA A 159 2.93 -0.56 12.08
CA ALA A 159 3.71 -0.41 10.86
C ALA A 159 4.17 1.05 10.64
N VAL A 160 3.31 2.04 10.86
CA VAL A 160 3.70 3.45 10.78
C VAL A 160 4.76 3.78 11.83
N ALA A 161 4.56 3.34 13.08
CA ALA A 161 5.53 3.56 14.15
C ALA A 161 6.88 2.93 13.80
N GLU A 162 6.88 1.70 13.28
CA GLU A 162 8.07 0.98 12.84
C GLU A 162 8.82 1.73 11.75
N LEU A 163 8.16 2.19 10.68
CA LEU A 163 8.80 2.98 9.64
C LEU A 163 9.38 4.31 10.16
N LEU A 164 8.71 4.97 11.12
CA LEU A 164 9.25 6.17 11.76
C LEU A 164 10.52 5.87 12.58
N VAL A 165 10.57 4.74 13.29
CA VAL A 165 11.79 4.32 13.99
C VAL A 165 12.89 3.95 12.99
N PHE A 166 12.56 3.26 11.88
CA PHE A 166 13.50 2.98 10.79
C PHE A 166 14.13 4.28 10.26
N MET A 167 13.31 5.28 9.97
CA MET A 167 13.78 6.62 9.56
C MET A 167 14.71 7.23 10.61
N GLY A 168 14.38 7.11 11.90
CA GLY A 168 15.22 7.55 13.01
C GLY A 168 16.60 6.87 13.05
N PHE A 169 16.69 5.58 12.70
CA PHE A 169 17.97 4.87 12.59
C PHE A 169 18.75 5.23 11.32
N MET A 170 18.08 5.54 10.22
CA MET A 170 18.75 5.92 8.97
C MET A 170 19.28 7.36 8.99
N ALA A 171 18.57 8.29 9.63
CA ALA A 171 18.89 9.71 9.62
C ALA A 171 20.33 10.05 10.08
N PRO A 172 20.90 9.48 11.16
CA PRO A 172 22.28 9.76 11.58
C PRO A 172 23.34 9.32 10.56
N HIS A 173 23.01 8.39 9.68
CA HIS A 173 23.90 7.84 8.67
C HIS A 173 23.72 8.49 7.30
N PHE A 174 22.77 9.42 7.17
CA PHE A 174 22.50 10.11 5.93
C PHE A 174 23.70 10.93 5.47
N ARG A 175 24.14 10.70 4.24
CA ARG A 175 25.16 11.50 3.55
C ARG A 175 24.68 11.80 2.14
N VAL A 176 24.72 13.07 1.76
CA VAL A 176 24.41 13.51 0.39
C VAL A 176 25.30 12.78 -0.63
N SER A 177 26.56 12.49 -0.28
CA SER A 177 27.48 11.73 -1.13
C SER A 177 26.98 10.33 -1.48
N ASN A 178 26.26 9.67 -0.57
CA ASN A 178 25.69 8.35 -0.81
C ASN A 178 24.47 8.45 -1.75
N PHE A 179 23.61 9.44 -1.51
CA PHE A 179 22.43 9.68 -2.35
C PHE A 179 22.80 10.02 -3.80
N LEU A 180 23.93 10.69 -3.99
CA LEU A 180 24.48 11.05 -5.30
C LEU A 180 25.51 10.03 -5.83
N ALA A 181 25.73 8.91 -5.13
CA ALA A 181 26.68 7.89 -5.56
C ALA A 181 26.17 7.17 -6.82
N HIS A 182 27.10 6.76 -7.68
CA HIS A 182 26.80 6.08 -8.96
C HIS A 182 25.74 6.84 -9.79
N PRO A 183 26.03 8.09 -10.19
CA PRO A 183 25.04 8.95 -10.80
C PRO A 183 24.49 8.34 -12.09
N VAL A 184 23.17 8.21 -12.15
CA VAL A 184 22.44 7.87 -13.36
C VAL A 184 22.04 9.18 -14.03
N PRO A 185 22.33 9.38 -15.34
CA PRO A 185 21.94 10.60 -16.04
C PRO A 185 20.43 10.82 -15.95
N LEU A 186 20.02 12.00 -15.46
CA LEU A 186 18.61 12.35 -15.36
C LEU A 186 18.02 12.53 -16.77
N ARG A 187 17.28 11.51 -17.23
CA ARG A 187 16.62 11.49 -18.54
C ARG A 187 15.14 11.29 -18.34
N LEU A 188 14.33 11.96 -19.17
CA LEU A 188 12.88 11.78 -19.15
C LEU A 188 12.48 10.31 -19.28
N SER A 189 13.14 9.54 -20.14
CA SER A 189 12.88 8.10 -20.31
C SER A 189 13.10 7.30 -19.03
N GLY A 190 14.15 7.62 -18.25
CA GLY A 190 14.43 6.96 -16.98
C GLY A 190 13.38 7.31 -15.92
N VAL A 191 13.03 8.60 -15.81
CA VAL A 191 11.97 9.05 -14.89
C VAL A 191 10.62 8.41 -15.23
N LEU A 192 10.25 8.37 -16.52
CA LEU A 192 9.03 7.70 -16.98
C LEU A 192 9.03 6.21 -16.66
N ALA A 193 10.17 5.54 -16.83
CA ALA A 193 10.33 4.13 -16.49
C ALA A 193 10.29 3.86 -14.97
N ALA A 194 10.58 4.88 -14.14
CA ALA A 194 10.50 4.80 -12.68
C ALA A 194 9.09 5.08 -12.13
N LEU A 195 8.19 5.71 -12.90
CA LEU A 195 6.85 6.07 -12.44
C LEU A 195 6.03 4.88 -11.88
N PRO A 196 6.00 3.68 -12.49
CA PRO A 196 5.24 2.56 -11.94
C PRO A 196 5.71 2.14 -10.53
N PHE A 197 7.01 2.24 -10.27
CA PHE A 197 7.58 1.94 -8.96
C PHE A 197 7.30 3.04 -7.94
N ALA A 198 7.20 4.29 -8.38
CA ALA A 198 6.76 5.39 -7.53
C ALA A 198 5.25 5.30 -7.20
N ILE A 199 4.41 4.82 -8.12
CA ILE A 199 2.98 4.55 -7.88
C ILE A 199 2.79 3.55 -6.75
N TRP A 200 3.72 2.59 -6.61
CA TRP A 200 3.69 1.58 -5.56
C TRP A 200 3.60 2.15 -4.13
N PHE A 201 4.14 3.35 -3.88
CA PHE A 201 4.01 4.05 -2.59
C PHE A 201 2.57 4.44 -2.21
N TYR A 202 1.67 4.50 -3.18
CA TYR A 202 0.31 5.05 -2.99
C TYR A 202 -0.80 4.10 -3.48
N LEU A 203 -0.41 2.96 -4.06
CA LEU A 203 -1.32 1.99 -4.66
C LEU A 203 -2.33 1.44 -3.65
N ALA A 204 -3.58 1.24 -4.09
CA ALA A 204 -4.72 0.73 -3.32
C ALA A 204 -5.38 1.71 -2.33
N ILE A 205 -4.96 2.97 -2.25
CA ILE A 205 -5.60 3.99 -1.38
C ILE A 205 -7.08 4.22 -1.74
N GLU A 206 -7.44 4.05 -3.01
CA GLU A 206 -8.81 4.08 -3.53
C GLU A 206 -9.71 3.01 -2.91
N GLY A 207 -9.12 1.95 -2.33
CA GLY A 207 -9.86 0.87 -1.70
C GLY A 207 -10.66 1.31 -0.48
N VAL A 208 -10.35 2.48 0.09
CA VAL A 208 -11.15 3.13 1.15
C VAL A 208 -12.59 3.36 0.69
N ALA A 209 -12.84 3.61 -0.60
CA ALA A 209 -14.19 3.79 -1.11
C ALA A 209 -15.05 2.51 -0.98
N MET A 210 -14.44 1.32 -0.92
CA MET A 210 -15.16 0.05 -0.75
C MET A 210 -15.77 -0.12 0.65
N VAL A 211 -15.36 0.69 1.63
CA VAL A 211 -15.93 0.71 2.98
C VAL A 211 -16.78 1.96 3.23
N ALA A 212 -17.03 2.79 2.21
CA ALA A 212 -17.70 4.08 2.36
C ALA A 212 -19.12 3.98 2.96
N GLU A 213 -19.83 2.87 2.71
CA GLU A 213 -21.16 2.60 3.29
C GLU A 213 -21.12 2.37 4.82
N GLU A 214 -19.97 1.98 5.37
CA GLU A 214 -19.74 1.70 6.80
C GLU A 214 -19.25 2.95 7.57
N VAL A 215 -19.13 4.11 6.90
CA VAL A 215 -18.57 5.34 7.46
C VAL A 215 -19.61 6.18 8.21
N GLN A 216 -19.24 6.63 9.41
CA GLN A 216 -20.00 7.62 10.17
C GLN A 216 -19.79 9.02 9.58
N GLU A 217 -20.86 9.78 9.39
CA GLU A 217 -20.82 11.14 8.82
C GLU A 217 -19.89 11.26 7.58
N PRO A 218 -20.18 10.58 6.46
CA PRO A 218 -19.25 10.47 5.32
C PRO A 218 -18.66 11.79 4.84
N ARG A 219 -19.46 12.87 4.83
CA ARG A 219 -19.04 14.22 4.42
C ARG A 219 -17.87 14.80 5.24
N ARG A 220 -17.70 14.36 6.48
CA ARG A 220 -16.63 14.83 7.37
C ARG A 220 -15.54 13.77 7.52
N THR A 221 -15.92 12.51 7.65
CA THR A 221 -14.98 11.42 7.94
C THR A 221 -14.15 11.03 6.73
N LEU A 222 -14.72 11.01 5.52
CA LEU A 222 -13.98 10.65 4.31
C LEU A 222 -12.86 11.65 4.01
N PRO A 223 -13.09 12.98 3.99
CA PRO A 223 -12.00 13.93 3.77
C PRO A 223 -10.89 13.85 4.80
N LEU A 224 -11.23 13.63 6.07
CA LEU A 224 -10.23 13.49 7.13
C LEU A 224 -9.40 12.20 6.97
N GLY A 225 -10.06 11.05 6.74
CA GLY A 225 -9.34 9.79 6.60
C GLY A 225 -8.45 9.73 5.36
N TYR A 226 -8.94 10.18 4.20
CA TYR A 226 -8.13 10.30 2.99
C TYR A 226 -7.00 11.31 3.16
N GLY A 227 -7.29 12.50 3.69
CA GLY A 227 -6.30 13.56 3.88
C GLY A 227 -5.17 13.15 4.83
N PHE A 228 -5.51 12.63 6.01
CA PHE A 228 -4.49 12.13 6.95
C PHE A 228 -3.78 10.89 6.41
N GLY A 229 -4.49 10.01 5.70
CA GLY A 229 -3.92 8.79 5.12
C GLY A 229 -2.86 9.13 4.09
N LEU A 230 -3.22 9.96 3.11
CA LEU A 230 -2.30 10.46 2.11
C LEU A 230 -1.13 11.25 2.74
N GLY A 231 -1.40 12.13 3.70
CA GLY A 231 -0.33 12.88 4.37
C GLY A 231 0.68 11.97 5.08
N THR A 232 0.21 10.89 5.69
CA THR A 232 1.06 9.85 6.30
C THR A 232 1.90 9.16 5.25
N LEU A 233 1.28 8.70 4.17
CA LEU A 233 1.96 7.99 3.08
C LEU A 233 2.99 8.88 2.37
N VAL A 234 2.71 10.17 2.14
CA VAL A 234 3.69 11.09 1.56
C VAL A 234 4.92 11.26 2.45
N LEU A 235 4.71 11.38 3.76
CA LEU A 235 5.80 11.48 4.73
C LEU A 235 6.66 10.20 4.72
N LEU A 236 6.01 9.03 4.73
CA LEU A 236 6.70 7.74 4.72
C LEU A 236 7.43 7.50 3.40
N ALA A 237 6.77 7.70 2.25
CA ALA A 237 7.36 7.50 0.92
C ALA A 237 8.62 8.33 0.72
N LEU A 238 8.55 9.64 0.97
CA LEU A 238 9.70 10.52 0.83
C LEU A 238 10.77 10.23 1.89
N GLY A 239 10.34 9.99 3.13
CA GLY A 239 11.21 9.70 4.26
C GLY A 239 12.03 8.42 4.05
N VAL A 240 11.36 7.30 3.80
CA VAL A 240 11.97 5.99 3.57
C VAL A 240 12.89 6.04 2.35
N MET A 241 12.42 6.54 1.21
CA MET A 241 13.21 6.57 -0.02
C MET A 241 14.48 7.43 0.12
N VAL A 242 14.35 8.67 0.62
CA VAL A 242 15.47 9.61 0.73
C VAL A 242 16.46 9.14 1.79
N LEU A 243 15.97 8.74 2.96
CA LEU A 243 16.86 8.30 4.05
C LEU A 243 17.57 6.99 3.69
N THR A 244 16.89 6.05 3.03
CA THR A 244 17.54 4.81 2.57
C THR A 244 18.62 5.12 1.54
N GLY A 245 18.31 5.95 0.53
CA GLY A 245 19.27 6.31 -0.52
C GLY A 245 20.47 7.11 0.00
N GLY A 246 20.29 7.92 1.05
CA GLY A 246 21.38 8.67 1.66
C GLY A 246 22.13 7.94 2.77
N ALA A 247 21.52 6.96 3.44
CA ALA A 247 22.18 6.19 4.49
C ALA A 247 23.05 5.06 3.92
N VAL A 248 22.62 4.43 2.82
CA VAL A 248 23.31 3.29 2.23
C VAL A 248 24.35 3.75 1.20
N PRO A 249 25.65 3.36 1.32
CA PRO A 249 26.70 3.86 0.43
C PRO A 249 26.52 3.50 -1.06
N ASP A 250 25.87 2.39 -1.36
CA ASP A 250 25.62 1.93 -2.73
C ASP A 250 24.20 1.41 -2.87
N TRP A 251 23.32 2.27 -3.39
CA TRP A 251 21.90 2.00 -3.60
C TRP A 251 21.63 0.82 -4.54
N ARG A 252 22.56 0.51 -5.47
CA ARG A 252 22.39 -0.59 -6.45
C ARG A 252 22.24 -1.95 -5.78
N GLN A 253 22.79 -2.07 -4.57
CA GLN A 253 22.72 -3.30 -3.80
C GLN A 253 21.34 -3.54 -3.17
N LEU A 254 20.46 -2.55 -3.21
CA LEU A 254 19.07 -2.65 -2.80
C LEU A 254 18.11 -2.69 -3.99
N ALA A 255 18.55 -2.25 -5.17
CA ALA A 255 17.67 -1.98 -6.32
C ALA A 255 16.90 -3.20 -6.84
N HIS A 256 17.31 -4.43 -6.51
CA HIS A 256 16.66 -5.67 -6.98
C HIS A 256 16.17 -6.57 -5.83
N LEU A 257 16.08 -6.05 -4.60
CA LEU A 257 15.66 -6.82 -3.45
C LEU A 257 14.17 -6.63 -3.16
N ASP A 258 13.50 -7.71 -2.77
CA ASP A 258 12.15 -7.68 -2.20
C ASP A 258 12.14 -7.29 -0.70
N TYR A 259 13.31 -7.02 -0.11
CA TYR A 259 13.51 -6.64 1.30
C TYR A 259 14.52 -5.48 1.47
N PRO A 260 14.35 -4.36 0.76
CA PRO A 260 15.33 -3.28 0.75
C PRO A 260 15.54 -2.66 2.14
N LEU A 261 14.52 -2.56 2.99
CA LEU A 261 14.61 -1.94 4.32
C LEU A 261 15.49 -2.76 5.30
N PRO A 262 15.25 -4.08 5.49
CA PRO A 262 16.15 -4.93 6.27
C PRO A 262 17.59 -4.91 5.77
N GLU A 263 17.80 -4.99 4.46
CA GLU A 263 19.15 -4.95 3.91
C GLU A 263 19.79 -3.56 4.13
N ALA A 264 19.05 -2.47 3.97
CA ALA A 264 19.55 -1.12 4.25
C ALA A 264 20.04 -0.99 5.70
N LEU A 265 19.22 -1.42 6.67
CA LEU A 265 19.63 -1.51 8.08
C LEU A 265 20.86 -2.39 8.27
N ALA A 266 20.93 -3.52 7.57
CA ALA A 266 22.09 -4.41 7.63
C ALA A 266 23.38 -3.76 7.11
N ARG A 267 23.29 -2.85 6.13
CA ARG A 267 24.45 -2.09 5.63
C ARG A 267 24.90 -0.99 6.56
N VAL A 268 23.97 -0.42 7.31
CA VAL A 268 24.22 0.73 8.17
C VAL A 268 24.64 0.30 9.58
N LEU A 269 23.91 -0.66 10.16
CA LEU A 269 24.08 -1.15 11.53
C LEU A 269 24.80 -2.51 11.62
N GLY A 270 24.95 -3.21 10.48
CA GLY A 270 25.51 -4.56 10.40
C GLY A 270 24.46 -5.68 10.47
N LYS A 271 24.65 -6.74 9.68
CA LYS A 271 23.73 -7.90 9.60
C LYS A 271 23.45 -8.58 10.94
N ALA A 272 24.42 -8.59 11.85
CA ALA A 272 24.29 -9.21 13.17
C ALA A 272 23.58 -8.32 14.19
N SER A 273 23.29 -7.05 13.86
CA SER A 273 22.64 -6.11 14.78
C SER A 273 21.26 -6.64 15.22
N PRO A 274 20.96 -6.65 16.52
CA PRO A 274 19.62 -6.99 17.02
C PRO A 274 18.54 -6.09 16.41
N TRP A 275 18.86 -4.83 16.11
CA TRP A 275 17.95 -3.89 15.47
C TRP A 275 17.56 -4.34 14.07
N THR A 276 18.52 -4.75 13.24
CA THR A 276 18.25 -5.25 11.89
C THR A 276 17.29 -6.45 11.90
N LYS A 277 17.51 -7.40 12.81
CA LYS A 277 16.61 -8.57 12.98
C LYS A 277 15.25 -8.17 13.53
N PHE A 278 15.23 -7.25 14.50
CA PHE A 278 13.99 -6.72 15.07
C PHE A 278 13.13 -6.10 13.98
N PHE A 279 13.67 -5.14 13.20
CA PHE A 279 13.00 -4.48 12.08
C PHE A 279 12.52 -5.45 11.01
N ALA A 280 13.37 -6.37 10.57
CA ALA A 280 12.94 -7.38 9.60
C ALA A 280 11.76 -8.23 10.13
N SER A 281 11.67 -8.46 11.44
CA SER A 281 10.56 -9.19 12.06
C SER A 281 9.30 -8.34 12.17
N ILE A 282 9.42 -7.07 12.56
CA ILE A 282 8.25 -6.19 12.73
C ILE A 282 7.72 -5.64 11.41
N GLY A 283 8.56 -5.46 10.39
CA GLY A 283 8.14 -5.06 9.05
C GLY A 283 7.23 -6.09 8.36
N LEU A 284 7.27 -7.35 8.80
CA LEU A 284 6.29 -8.37 8.41
C LEU A 284 4.86 -7.94 8.78
N PHE A 285 4.66 -7.19 9.87
CA PHE A 285 3.33 -6.70 10.25
C PHE A 285 2.79 -5.67 9.26
N GLY A 286 3.63 -4.75 8.74
CA GLY A 286 3.21 -3.80 7.72
C GLY A 286 2.82 -4.49 6.41
N LEU A 287 3.62 -5.46 5.97
CA LEU A 287 3.27 -6.31 4.83
C LEU A 287 1.98 -7.11 5.07
N VAL A 288 1.79 -7.65 6.27
CA VAL A 288 0.55 -8.35 6.67
C VAL A 288 -0.66 -7.43 6.66
N ALA A 289 -0.54 -6.18 7.10
CA ALA A 289 -1.64 -5.21 7.07
C ALA A 289 -2.16 -5.00 5.65
N SER A 290 -1.27 -4.68 4.71
CA SER A 290 -1.63 -4.51 3.30
C SER A 290 -2.11 -5.80 2.66
N PHE A 291 -1.47 -6.93 2.95
CA PHE A 291 -1.89 -8.23 2.42
C PHE A 291 -3.32 -8.57 2.84
N HIS A 292 -3.62 -8.41 4.13
CA HIS A 292 -4.96 -8.61 4.65
C HIS A 292 -5.98 -7.64 4.03
N GLY A 293 -5.65 -6.35 3.98
CA GLY A 293 -6.50 -5.30 3.39
C GLY A 293 -6.83 -5.56 1.92
N THR A 294 -5.82 -5.92 1.13
CA THR A 294 -5.97 -6.14 -0.32
C THR A 294 -6.73 -7.43 -0.63
N ILE A 295 -6.63 -8.46 0.22
CA ILE A 295 -7.47 -9.67 0.09
C ILE A 295 -8.95 -9.33 0.20
N ILE A 296 -9.29 -8.49 1.19
CA ILE A 296 -10.66 -8.01 1.39
C ILE A 296 -11.08 -7.15 0.20
N GLY A 297 -10.19 -6.26 -0.25
CA GLY A 297 -10.40 -5.37 -1.38
C GLY A 297 -10.80 -6.12 -2.65
N TYR A 298 -10.01 -7.12 -3.09
CA TYR A 298 -10.38 -7.88 -4.28
C TYR A 298 -11.70 -8.64 -4.10
N SER A 299 -11.99 -9.19 -2.91
CA SER A 299 -13.23 -9.93 -2.68
C SER A 299 -14.47 -9.03 -2.80
N ARG A 300 -14.40 -7.80 -2.28
CA ARG A 300 -15.45 -6.79 -2.40
C ARG A 300 -15.61 -6.32 -3.85
N GLN A 301 -14.50 -6.13 -4.55
CA GLN A 301 -14.51 -5.73 -5.96
C GLN A 301 -15.15 -6.81 -6.85
N VAL A 302 -14.81 -8.09 -6.66
CA VAL A 302 -15.43 -9.21 -7.37
C VAL A 302 -16.94 -9.24 -7.09
N PHE A 303 -17.33 -9.12 -5.82
CA PHE A 303 -18.75 -9.10 -5.44
C PHE A 303 -19.51 -7.92 -6.09
N ALA A 304 -18.93 -6.73 -6.12
CA ALA A 304 -19.53 -5.56 -6.73
C ALA A 304 -19.74 -5.75 -8.24
N LEU A 305 -18.76 -6.30 -8.95
CA LEU A 305 -18.85 -6.60 -10.37
C LEU A 305 -19.88 -7.70 -10.68
N ALA A 306 -19.90 -8.77 -9.90
CA ALA A 306 -20.86 -9.86 -10.05
C ALA A 306 -22.31 -9.39 -9.81
N ARG A 307 -22.53 -8.62 -8.73
CA ARG A 307 -23.85 -8.02 -8.43
C ARG A 307 -24.34 -7.10 -9.55
N SER A 308 -23.43 -6.46 -10.27
CA SER A 308 -23.73 -5.59 -11.40
C SER A 308 -23.74 -6.30 -12.76
N GLY A 309 -23.58 -7.63 -12.80
CA GLY A 309 -23.65 -8.43 -14.03
C GLY A 309 -22.41 -8.36 -14.93
N TYR A 310 -21.29 -7.86 -14.43
CA TYR A 310 -20.01 -7.79 -15.17
C TYR A 310 -19.12 -9.01 -14.94
N LEU A 311 -19.44 -9.83 -13.94
CA LEU A 311 -18.87 -11.15 -13.67
C LEU A 311 -20.00 -12.14 -13.34
N PRO A 312 -19.75 -13.46 -13.53
CA PRO A 312 -20.68 -14.51 -13.12
C PRO A 312 -21.01 -14.51 -11.62
#